data_AF-A0A3C0YE44-F1
#
_entry.id   AF-A0A3C0YE44-F1
#
_cell.length_a   1.000
_cell.length_b   1.000
_cell.length_c   1.000
_cell.angle_alpha   90.00
_cell.angle_beta   90.00
_cell.angle_gamma   90.00
#
_symmetry.space_group_name_H-M   'P 1'
#
loop_
_entity.id
_entity.type
_entity.pdbx_description
1 polymer ?
#
loop_
_entity_poly.entity_id
_entity_poly.type
_entity_poly.pdbx_seq_one_letter_code
_entity_poly.pdbx_strand_id
1 'polypeptide(L)'
;MIGAGLAGVDSLEISLANGEVIAASCVLSAIGLKADTAAGLAVDRAIVVNRHLETSVASVYALGDSAQYASAVSPLSAHGSTLPYVMPIMAAAKALAANLTGLPTDLVFPLMPISVKTPALPLVVAPPKPGGRTDSGRRRNPAFGNGWTPPVCNAALCWPARRRPSAWRSPGG
;
A
#
# COMPACT_ATOMS: atom_id res chain seq x y z
N MET A 1 17.32 15.54 -20.32
CA MET A 1 18.58 14.83 -20.64
C MET A 1 19.37 14.69 -19.36
N ILE A 2 20.00 13.55 -19.10
CA ILE A 2 20.93 13.38 -17.98
C ILE A 2 22.32 13.28 -18.60
N GLY A 3 23.17 14.28 -18.38
CA GLY A 3 24.53 14.32 -18.92
C GLY A 3 25.49 13.54 -18.03
N ALA A 4 26.44 12.83 -18.64
CA ALA A 4 27.50 12.13 -17.91
C ALA A 4 28.74 13.02 -17.76
N GLY A 5 29.37 12.97 -16.58
CA GLY A 5 30.64 13.62 -16.24
C GLY A 5 31.44 12.71 -15.30
N LEU A 6 32.77 12.82 -15.31
CA LEU A 6 33.68 11.83 -14.73
C LEU A 6 34.12 12.13 -13.29
N ALA A 7 33.99 11.11 -12.43
CA ALA A 7 34.92 10.75 -11.36
C ALA A 7 35.28 11.85 -10.34
N GLY A 8 34.29 12.33 -9.58
CA GLY A 8 34.57 13.14 -8.39
C GLY A 8 33.33 13.54 -7.59
N VAL A 9 32.73 12.58 -6.85
CA VAL A 9 31.45 12.76 -6.12
C VAL A 9 30.40 13.49 -6.98
N ASP A 10 30.09 12.87 -8.12
CA ASP A 10 29.29 13.44 -9.20
C ASP A 10 28.00 14.09 -8.67
N SER A 11 27.99 15.43 -8.62
CA SER A 11 26.88 16.22 -8.09
C SER A 11 25.82 16.42 -9.16
N LEU A 12 24.65 15.83 -8.93
CA LEU A 12 23.45 16.01 -9.74
C LEU A 12 22.81 17.36 -9.42
N GLU A 13 22.49 18.15 -10.45
CA GLU A 13 21.61 19.30 -10.32
C GLU A 13 20.16 18.92 -10.69
N ILE A 14 19.22 19.23 -9.79
CA ILE A 14 17.81 18.91 -9.94
C ILE A 14 17.05 20.23 -10.10
N SER A 15 16.62 20.54 -11.33
CA SER A 15 15.73 21.67 -11.59
C SER A 15 14.28 21.31 -11.25
N LEU A 16 13.66 22.09 -10.37
CA LEU A 16 12.27 21.94 -9.98
C LEU A 16 11.35 22.83 -10.84
N ALA A 17 10.07 22.46 -10.93
CA ALA A 17 9.08 23.17 -11.75
C ALA A 17 8.76 24.61 -11.27
N ASN A 18 9.13 24.96 -10.04
CA ASN A 18 9.06 26.32 -9.49
C ASN A 18 10.30 27.19 -9.83
N GLY A 19 11.29 26.64 -10.56
CA GLY A 19 12.53 27.32 -10.93
C GLY A 19 13.68 27.17 -9.93
N GLU A 20 13.48 26.47 -8.81
CA GLU A 20 14.55 26.17 -7.87
C GLU A 20 15.50 25.09 -8.43
N VAL A 21 16.77 25.13 -8.04
CA VAL A 21 17.77 24.12 -8.39
C VAL A 21 18.37 23.55 -7.10
N ILE A 22 18.38 22.22 -6.98
CA ILE A 22 18.91 21.51 -5.81
C ILE A 22 20.09 20.64 -6.25
N ALA A 23 21.25 20.83 -5.61
CA ALA A 23 22.40 19.93 -5.76
C ALA A 23 22.25 18.69 -4.86
N ALA A 24 22.48 17.50 -5.39
CA ALA A 24 22.41 16.23 -4.67
C ALA A 24 23.42 15.21 -5.21
N SER A 25 23.87 14.25 -4.40
CA SER A 25 24.73 13.15 -4.86
C SER A 25 23.95 11.91 -5.35
N CYS A 26 22.63 11.89 -5.15
CA CYS A 26 21.75 10.78 -5.54
C CYS A 26 20.29 11.23 -5.59
N VAL A 27 19.46 10.58 -6.42
CA VAL A 27 18.02 10.78 -6.50
C VAL A 27 17.30 9.44 -6.35
N LEU A 28 16.36 9.36 -5.41
CA LEU A 28 15.48 8.21 -5.21
C LEU A 28 14.06 8.56 -5.66
N SER A 29 13.57 7.89 -6.71
CA SER A 29 12.16 8.01 -7.13
C SER A 29 11.29 7.03 -6.36
N ALA A 30 10.30 7.55 -5.62
CA ALA A 30 9.32 6.79 -4.85
C ALA A 30 7.89 7.26 -5.13
N ILE A 31 7.60 7.62 -6.38
CA ILE A 31 6.35 8.28 -6.80
C ILE A 31 5.11 7.37 -6.81
N GLY A 32 5.29 6.06 -6.64
CA GLY A 32 4.20 5.08 -6.62
C GLY A 32 4.54 3.81 -7.41
N LEU A 33 3.58 2.90 -7.46
CA LEU A 33 3.65 1.66 -8.24
C LEU A 33 2.56 1.65 -9.31
N LYS A 34 2.85 1.03 -10.45
CA LYS A 34 1.89 0.69 -11.49
C LYS A 34 1.94 -0.82 -11.69
N ALA A 35 0.78 -1.46 -11.83
CA ALA A 35 0.72 -2.89 -12.14
C ALA A 35 1.42 -3.20 -13.47
N ASP A 36 2.19 -4.28 -13.49
CA ASP A 36 2.64 -4.90 -14.74
C ASP A 36 1.55 -5.85 -15.23
N THR A 37 1.14 -5.71 -16.49
CA THR A 37 -0.10 -6.29 -17.03
C THR A 37 0.16 -6.99 -18.35
N ALA A 38 -0.08 -8.30 -18.40
CA ALA A 38 0.11 -9.11 -19.60
C ALA A 38 -0.93 -8.80 -20.70
N ALA A 39 -0.51 -8.87 -21.96
CA ALA A 39 -1.39 -8.72 -23.10
C ALA A 39 -2.38 -9.89 -23.21
N GLY A 40 -3.60 -9.62 -23.67
CA GLY A 40 -4.65 -10.63 -23.87
C GLY A 40 -5.51 -10.94 -22.64
N LEU A 41 -5.24 -10.31 -21.48
CA LEU A 41 -6.10 -10.38 -20.30
C LEU A 41 -6.99 -9.13 -20.19
N ALA A 42 -8.13 -9.26 -19.52
CA ALA A 42 -8.93 -8.11 -19.10
C ALA A 42 -8.17 -7.29 -18.05
N VAL A 43 -7.98 -6.00 -18.33
CA VAL A 43 -7.18 -5.07 -17.53
C VAL A 43 -7.95 -3.75 -17.38
N ASP A 44 -7.86 -3.16 -16.20
CA ASP A 44 -8.29 -1.78 -15.92
C ASP A 44 -7.13 -1.02 -15.24
N ARG A 45 -7.06 -1.03 -13.90
CA ARG A 45 -5.90 -0.53 -13.15
C ARG A 45 -4.82 -1.58 -12.96
N ALA A 46 -5.23 -2.85 -12.98
CA ALA A 46 -4.37 -4.03 -13.04
C ALA A 46 -5.15 -5.17 -13.72
N ILE A 47 -4.64 -6.41 -13.68
CA ILE A 47 -5.36 -7.57 -14.23
C ILE A 47 -6.63 -7.80 -13.41
N VAL A 48 -7.79 -7.76 -14.07
CA VAL A 48 -9.09 -7.94 -13.41
C VAL A 48 -9.29 -9.41 -13.08
N VAL A 49 -9.59 -9.70 -11.81
CA VAL A 49 -9.86 -11.07 -11.34
C VAL A 49 -11.18 -11.18 -10.57
N ASN A 50 -11.84 -12.32 -10.76
CA ASN A 50 -13.05 -12.67 -10.03
C ASN A 50 -12.73 -13.05 -8.55
N ARG A 51 -13.75 -13.48 -7.80
CA ARG A 51 -13.58 -13.84 -6.38
C ARG A 51 -12.75 -15.10 -6.14
N HIS A 52 -12.60 -15.96 -7.15
CA HIS A 52 -11.74 -17.15 -7.12
C HIS A 52 -10.30 -16.87 -7.62
N LEU A 53 -10.00 -15.62 -7.98
CA LEU A 53 -8.76 -15.13 -8.59
C LEU A 53 -8.53 -15.53 -10.06
N GLU A 54 -9.57 -15.97 -10.75
CA GLU A 54 -9.51 -16.25 -12.19
C GLU A 54 -9.53 -14.94 -12.97
N THR A 55 -8.73 -14.87 -14.02
CA THR A 55 -8.71 -13.79 -15.00
C THR A 55 -9.80 -14.00 -16.07
N SER A 56 -9.80 -13.18 -17.13
CA SER A 56 -10.66 -13.41 -18.30
C SER A 56 -10.30 -14.63 -19.14
N VAL A 57 -9.16 -15.28 -18.89
CA VAL A 57 -8.70 -16.48 -19.60
C VAL A 57 -8.77 -17.69 -18.67
N ALA A 58 -9.39 -18.77 -19.14
CA ALA A 58 -9.55 -20.00 -18.37
C ALA A 58 -8.19 -20.57 -17.92
N SER A 59 -8.14 -21.07 -16.69
CA SER A 59 -6.93 -21.59 -16.03
C SER A 59 -5.78 -20.58 -15.87
N VAL A 60 -6.01 -19.29 -16.10
CA VAL A 60 -5.05 -18.20 -15.82
C VAL A 60 -5.57 -17.38 -14.64
N TYR A 61 -4.71 -17.22 -13.63
CA TYR A 61 -5.01 -16.60 -12.35
C TYR A 61 -4.04 -15.44 -12.07
N ALA A 62 -4.47 -14.45 -11.30
CA ALA A 62 -3.59 -13.36 -10.86
C ALA A 62 -3.80 -12.98 -9.39
N LEU A 63 -2.71 -12.63 -8.70
CA LEU A 63 -2.72 -12.13 -7.33
C LEU A 63 -1.56 -11.14 -7.10
N GLY A 64 -1.63 -10.44 -5.98
CA GLY A 64 -0.70 -9.39 -5.57
C GLY A 64 -0.89 -8.07 -6.30
N ASP A 65 0.20 -7.33 -6.46
CA ASP A 65 0.19 -5.92 -6.87
C ASP A 65 -0.30 -5.73 -8.33
N SER A 66 -0.16 -6.76 -9.17
CA SER A 66 -0.68 -6.82 -10.54
C SER A 66 -2.14 -7.30 -10.65
N ALA A 67 -2.85 -7.51 -9.55
CA ALA A 67 -4.25 -7.94 -9.54
C ALA A 67 -5.21 -6.86 -9.03
N GLN A 68 -6.39 -6.77 -9.67
CA GLN A 68 -7.51 -5.93 -9.30
C GLN A 68 -8.69 -6.82 -8.92
N TYR A 69 -9.03 -6.82 -7.63
CA TYR A 69 -9.92 -7.82 -7.04
C TYR A 69 -11.37 -7.36 -7.02
N ALA A 70 -12.28 -8.15 -7.60
CA ALA A 70 -13.73 -7.94 -7.47
C ALA A 70 -14.21 -7.95 -6.00
N SER A 71 -13.49 -8.65 -5.10
CA SER A 71 -13.79 -8.69 -3.66
C SER A 71 -13.37 -7.43 -2.89
N ALA A 72 -12.60 -6.52 -3.50
CA ALA A 72 -12.20 -5.25 -2.90
C ALA A 72 -12.93 -4.11 -3.62
N VAL A 73 -13.92 -3.49 -2.98
CA VAL A 73 -14.70 -2.40 -3.60
C VAL A 73 -13.82 -1.16 -3.79
N SER A 74 -13.93 -0.50 -4.94
CA SER A 74 -13.21 0.73 -5.30
C SER A 74 -14.20 1.84 -5.69
N PRO A 75 -14.02 3.09 -5.22
CA PRO A 75 -14.79 4.23 -5.74
C PRO A 75 -14.26 4.72 -7.10
N LEU A 76 -13.14 4.18 -7.59
CA LEU A 76 -12.48 4.60 -8.83
C LEU A 76 -12.61 3.57 -9.97
N SER A 77 -13.29 2.44 -9.74
CA SER A 77 -13.49 1.39 -10.74
C SER A 77 -14.65 0.46 -10.38
N ALA A 78 -15.42 0.04 -11.39
CA ALA A 78 -16.44 -1.00 -11.28
C ALA A 78 -15.84 -2.42 -11.10
N HIS A 79 -14.58 -2.65 -11.47
CA HIS A 79 -13.89 -3.95 -11.39
C HIS A 79 -13.26 -4.23 -10.02
N GLY A 80 -13.41 -3.30 -9.06
CA GLY A 80 -12.81 -3.38 -7.74
C GLY A 80 -11.44 -2.71 -7.63
N SER A 81 -10.67 -3.07 -6.62
CA SER A 81 -9.45 -2.36 -6.19
C SER A 81 -8.20 -3.20 -6.35
N THR A 82 -7.11 -2.53 -6.74
CA THR A 82 -5.76 -3.00 -6.46
C THR A 82 -5.48 -2.83 -4.96
N LEU A 83 -4.69 -3.74 -4.38
CA LEU A 83 -4.31 -3.71 -2.96
C LEU A 83 -2.82 -4.07 -2.82
N PRO A 84 -1.90 -3.14 -3.14
CA PRO A 84 -0.45 -3.40 -3.17
C PRO A 84 0.15 -3.44 -1.75
N TYR A 85 -0.27 -4.45 -0.98
CA TYR A 85 0.10 -4.66 0.41
C TYR A 85 0.25 -6.16 0.71
N VAL A 86 1.15 -6.49 1.64
CA VAL A 86 1.50 -7.88 1.98
C VAL A 86 0.31 -8.68 2.53
N MET A 87 -0.57 -8.10 3.35
CA MET A 87 -1.68 -8.85 3.97
C MET A 87 -2.74 -9.31 2.93
N PRO A 88 -3.19 -8.46 1.98
CA PRO A 88 -3.97 -8.87 0.81
C PRO A 88 -3.32 -9.98 -0.02
N ILE A 89 -2.01 -9.90 -0.32
CA ILE A 89 -1.28 -10.97 -1.03
C ILE A 89 -1.44 -12.32 -0.31
N MET A 90 -1.23 -12.35 1.01
CA MET A 90 -1.32 -13.59 1.78
C MET A 90 -2.75 -14.17 1.83
N ALA A 91 -3.77 -13.32 1.91
CA ALA A 91 -5.16 -13.77 1.85
C ALA A 91 -5.53 -14.31 0.46
N ALA A 92 -5.11 -13.60 -0.59
CA ALA A 92 -5.30 -13.99 -1.98
C ALA A 92 -4.62 -15.34 -2.31
N ALA A 93 -3.36 -15.49 -1.91
CA ALA A 93 -2.61 -16.74 -2.10
C ALA A 93 -3.28 -17.93 -1.39
N LYS A 94 -3.82 -17.74 -0.18
CA LYS A 94 -4.53 -18.81 0.55
C LYS A 94 -5.84 -19.22 -0.14
N ALA A 95 -6.62 -18.27 -0.65
CA ALA A 95 -7.84 -18.55 -1.39
C ALA A 95 -7.55 -19.27 -2.72
N LEU A 96 -6.57 -18.79 -3.48
CA LEU A 96 -6.16 -19.42 -4.74
C LEU A 96 -5.62 -20.84 -4.53
N ALA A 97 -4.82 -21.08 -3.50
CA ALA A 97 -4.34 -22.42 -3.19
C ALA A 97 -5.50 -23.40 -2.98
N ALA A 98 -6.54 -23.00 -2.24
CA ALA A 98 -7.75 -23.81 -2.07
C ALA A 98 -8.46 -24.07 -3.41
N ASN A 99 -8.67 -23.02 -4.23
CA ASN A 99 -9.29 -23.12 -5.55
C ASN A 99 -8.55 -24.11 -6.47
N LEU A 100 -7.23 -23.99 -6.55
CA LEU A 100 -6.38 -24.89 -7.36
C LEU A 100 -6.36 -26.33 -6.84
N THR A 101 -6.61 -26.55 -5.54
CA THR A 101 -6.78 -27.90 -4.96
C THR A 101 -8.21 -28.45 -5.08
N GLY A 102 -9.11 -27.78 -5.80
CA GLY A 102 -10.49 -28.23 -5.99
C GLY A 102 -11.45 -27.90 -4.84
N LEU A 103 -11.11 -26.90 -4.01
CA LEU A 103 -11.97 -26.38 -2.94
C LEU A 103 -12.39 -24.94 -3.26
N PRO A 104 -13.54 -24.73 -3.95
CA PRO A 104 -14.04 -23.39 -4.30
C PRO A 104 -14.17 -22.48 -3.06
N THR A 105 -13.39 -21.41 -3.06
CA THR A 105 -13.17 -20.50 -1.93
C THR A 105 -13.20 -19.06 -2.46
N ASP A 106 -14.28 -18.36 -2.12
CA ASP A 106 -14.42 -16.92 -2.34
C ASP A 106 -13.34 -16.17 -1.55
N LEU A 107 -12.51 -15.36 -2.21
CA LEU A 107 -11.60 -14.45 -1.52
C LEU A 107 -12.41 -13.35 -0.83
N VAL A 108 -12.30 -13.27 0.49
CA VAL A 108 -12.88 -12.19 1.30
C VAL A 108 -11.76 -11.45 2.02
N PHE A 109 -11.66 -10.14 1.81
CA PHE A 109 -10.75 -9.29 2.57
C PHE A 109 -11.42 -8.79 3.86
N PRO A 110 -10.97 -9.20 5.06
CA PRO A 110 -11.33 -8.54 6.32
C PRO A 110 -10.83 -7.09 6.37
N LEU A 111 -11.09 -6.37 7.48
CA LEU A 111 -10.42 -5.11 7.74
C LEU A 111 -8.90 -5.34 7.87
N MET A 112 -8.12 -4.76 6.97
CA MET A 112 -6.65 -4.89 6.91
C MET A 112 -5.97 -3.53 7.12
N PRO A 113 -5.65 -3.13 8.36
CA PRO A 113 -4.91 -1.90 8.62
C PRO A 113 -3.49 -1.95 8.04
N ILE A 114 -3.08 -0.85 7.40
CA ILE A 114 -1.78 -0.66 6.76
C ILE A 114 -0.86 0.01 7.77
N SER A 115 0.29 -0.62 8.07
CA SER A 115 1.32 -0.04 8.94
C SER A 115 2.39 0.67 8.12
N VAL A 116 2.52 1.99 8.32
CA VAL A 116 3.55 2.83 7.70
C VAL A 116 4.78 2.84 8.60
N LYS A 117 5.87 2.23 8.11
CA LYS A 117 7.11 1.97 8.87
C LYS A 117 8.05 3.18 8.93
N THR A 118 7.51 4.36 9.22
CA THR A 118 8.27 5.62 9.42
C THR A 118 8.65 5.78 10.90
N PRO A 119 9.90 5.49 11.34
CA PRO A 119 10.20 5.37 12.78
C PRO A 119 10.07 6.69 13.56
N ALA A 120 10.28 7.82 12.87
CA ALA A 120 10.09 9.16 13.44
C ALA A 120 8.60 9.52 13.67
N LEU A 121 7.69 8.88 12.93
CA LEU A 121 6.25 9.08 13.04
C LEU A 121 5.51 7.77 12.70
N PRO A 122 5.44 6.79 13.63
CA PRO A 122 4.76 5.52 13.38
C PRO A 122 3.26 5.72 13.17
N LEU A 123 2.75 5.30 12.02
CA LEU A 123 1.37 5.52 11.59
C LEU A 123 0.72 4.20 11.15
N VAL A 124 -0.52 3.97 11.56
CA VAL A 124 -1.37 2.88 11.07
C VAL A 124 -2.63 3.47 10.45
N VAL A 125 -3.00 3.04 9.25
CA VAL A 125 -4.17 3.52 8.52
C VAL A 125 -5.14 2.36 8.27
N ALA A 126 -6.38 2.50 8.70
CA ALA A 126 -7.50 1.64 8.32
C ALA A 126 -8.37 2.40 7.30
N PRO A 127 -8.27 2.09 5.99
CA PRO A 127 -9.07 2.74 4.95
C PRO A 127 -10.56 2.54 5.19
N PRO A 128 -11.40 3.52 4.83
CA PRO A 128 -12.84 3.40 5.05
C PRO A 128 -13.45 2.28 4.21
N LYS A 129 -14.50 1.63 4.73
CA LYS A 129 -15.39 0.85 3.86
C LYS A 129 -15.97 1.79 2.80
N PRO A 130 -15.95 1.45 1.50
CA PRO A 130 -16.54 2.28 0.46
C PRO A 130 -18.02 2.58 0.74
N GLY A 131 -18.43 3.84 0.53
CA GLY A 131 -19.74 4.36 0.94
C GLY A 131 -19.85 4.78 2.42
N GLY A 132 -18.86 4.46 3.26
CA GLY A 132 -18.81 4.86 4.65
C GLY A 132 -18.43 6.35 4.83
N ARG A 133 -19.17 7.06 5.68
CA ARG A 133 -18.89 8.48 6.00
C ARG A 133 -17.60 8.59 6.81
N THR A 134 -16.65 9.43 6.38
CA THR A 134 -15.46 9.77 7.16
C THR A 134 -15.76 10.93 8.11
N ASP A 135 -15.83 10.68 9.42
CA ASP A 135 -15.71 11.78 10.40
C ASP A 135 -14.23 12.19 10.44
N SER A 136 -13.94 13.40 9.93
CA SER A 136 -12.58 13.97 9.91
C SER A 136 -12.17 14.61 11.24
N GLY A 137 -13.00 14.50 12.29
CA GLY A 137 -12.73 15.06 13.60
C GLY A 137 -11.47 14.49 14.26
N ARG A 138 -10.46 15.35 14.49
CA ARG A 138 -9.29 15.04 15.32
C ARG A 138 -9.65 14.97 16.81
N ARG A 139 -10.45 13.97 17.19
CA ARG A 139 -10.92 13.75 18.57
C ARG A 139 -9.81 13.15 19.43
N ARG A 140 -9.19 13.98 20.27
CA ARG A 140 -8.38 13.51 21.40
C ARG A 140 -9.30 12.79 22.39
N ASN A 141 -8.91 11.63 22.89
CA ASN A 141 -9.67 10.93 23.92
C ASN A 141 -9.15 11.32 25.32
N PRO A 142 -10.00 11.77 26.26
CA PRO A 142 -9.52 12.30 27.54
C PRO A 142 -9.08 11.24 28.57
N ALA A 143 -9.46 9.96 28.44
CA ALA A 143 -9.59 9.07 29.60
C ALA A 143 -8.27 8.44 30.14
N PHE A 144 -7.13 9.13 29.98
CA PHE A 144 -5.75 8.86 30.44
C PHE A 144 -4.64 9.49 29.52
N GLY A 145 -4.78 9.79 28.22
CA GLY A 145 -5.91 9.79 27.28
C GLY A 145 -6.23 8.43 26.68
N ASN A 146 -6.75 7.54 27.52
CA ASN A 146 -7.10 6.11 27.37
C ASN A 146 -8.07 5.75 26.24
N GLY A 147 -9.19 5.11 26.62
CA GLY A 147 -10.02 4.28 25.76
C GLY A 147 -10.67 5.00 24.60
N TRP A 148 -9.92 5.15 23.50
CA TRP A 148 -10.49 5.04 22.18
C TRP A 148 -11.02 3.61 22.01
N THR A 149 -12.26 3.39 22.45
CA THR A 149 -13.15 2.42 21.83
C THR A 149 -13.58 3.01 20.49
N PRO A 150 -13.09 2.49 19.35
CA PRO A 150 -13.43 3.09 18.06
C PRO A 150 -14.90 2.80 17.71
N PRO A 151 -15.66 3.80 17.22
CA PRO A 151 -16.75 3.54 16.30
C PRO A 151 -16.13 2.88 15.06
N VAL A 152 -16.44 1.60 14.95
CA VAL A 152 -16.03 0.64 13.93
C VAL A 152 -16.02 1.25 12.52
N CYS A 153 -14.82 1.47 11.94
CA CYS A 153 -14.40 1.11 10.57
C CYS A 153 -13.27 1.97 9.99
N ASN A 154 -13.15 3.26 10.35
CA ASN A 154 -12.32 4.23 9.61
C ASN A 154 -11.38 5.00 10.58
N ALA A 155 -10.06 4.79 10.54
CA ALA A 155 -9.13 5.49 11.44
C ALA A 155 -7.68 5.58 10.94
N ALA A 156 -6.98 6.67 11.25
CA ALA A 156 -5.54 6.80 11.12
C ALA A 156 -4.92 7.07 12.52
N LEU A 157 -4.12 6.13 13.01
CA LEU A 157 -3.53 6.15 14.35
C LEU A 157 -2.03 6.46 14.27
N CYS A 158 -1.65 7.65 14.68
CA CYS A 158 -0.25 8.02 14.90
C CYS A 158 0.13 7.71 16.35
N TRP A 159 1.15 6.87 16.56
CA TRP A 159 1.66 6.57 17.91
C TRP A 159 2.91 7.42 18.20
N PRO A 160 3.07 8.01 19.40
CA PRO A 160 4.31 8.73 19.74
C PRO A 160 5.49 7.75 19.71
N ALA A 161 6.53 8.08 18.93
CA ALA A 161 7.64 7.17 18.65
C ALA A 161 8.18 6.49 19.93
N ARG A 162 8.16 5.15 19.95
CA ARG A 162 8.77 4.39 21.05
C ARG A 162 10.25 4.78 21.10
N ARG A 163 10.76 5.14 22.30
CA ARG A 163 12.18 5.46 22.49
C ARG A 163 13.03 4.33 21.88
N ARG A 164 14.08 4.70 21.14
CA ARG A 164 14.97 3.74 20.46
C ARG A 164 15.39 2.65 21.46
N PRO A 165 15.35 1.35 21.08
CA PRO A 165 16.01 0.31 21.86
C PRO A 165 17.48 0.67 22.07
N SER A 166 18.01 0.39 23.27
CA SER A 166 19.40 0.71 23.64
C SER A 166 20.44 0.09 22.69
N ALA A 167 20.09 -1.02 22.03
CA ALA A 167 20.88 -1.69 21.00
C ALA A 167 21.15 -0.87 19.72
N TRP A 168 20.50 0.29 19.53
CA TRP A 168 20.71 1.21 18.40
C TRP A 168 21.27 2.58 18.82
N ARG A 169 22.12 2.60 19.86
CA ARG A 169 23.14 3.63 20.01
C ARG A 169 24.37 3.23 19.20
N SER A 170 24.86 4.12 18.35
CA SER A 170 26.22 4.02 17.82
C SER A 170 27.22 4.01 18.99
N PRO A 171 28.34 3.28 18.90
CA PRO A 171 29.51 3.56 19.72
C PRO A 171 29.93 5.03 19.51
N GLY A 172 30.53 5.63 20.54
CA GLY A 172 30.63 7.08 20.66
C GLY A 172 31.45 7.80 19.58
N GLY A 173 31.06 9.06 19.37
CA GLY A 173 31.79 10.15 18.73
C GLY A 173 31.27 11.44 19.34
#